data_AF-A0ABD5VDG6-F1
#
_entry.id   AF-A0ABD5VDG6-F1
#
_cell.length_a   1.000
_cell.length_b   1.000
_cell.length_c   1.000
_cell.angle_alpha   90.00
_cell.angle_beta   90.00
_cell.angle_gamma   90.00
#
_symmetry.space_group_name_H-M   'P 1'
#
loop_
_entity.id
_entity.type
_entity.pdbx_description
1 polymer ?
#
loop_
_entity_poly.entity_id
_entity_poly.type
_entity_poly.pdbx_seq_one_letter_code
_entity_poly.pdbx_strand_id
1 'polypeptide(L)'
;MSTTTADETAAAGGSDDADAASADAENERTGREVDRRPTPLSAVVALAAASVVAIAASVGSTAGGALAALGIVALAPGVLSGYPKLVDGAGLALLGGVALGGSGDAPPLWILVATVAAVVAWDAGQNAVSLGNQLGRDADTARAEVAHSAATVAIGTTTAGLAYVVFLFAGGSRPLSGVIFLLVAVGILLQALR
;
A
#
# COMPACT_ATOMS: atom_id res chain seq x y z
N MET A 1 -49.75 65.82 -29.35
CA MET A 1 -48.48 66.25 -28.73
C MET A 1 -48.09 65.14 -27.78
N SER A 2 -47.14 64.33 -28.23
CA SER A 2 -46.74 63.03 -27.68
C SER A 2 -45.75 63.19 -26.54
N THR A 3 -45.77 62.29 -25.54
CA THR A 3 -44.58 61.69 -24.90
C THR A 3 -45.01 60.65 -23.85
N THR A 4 -44.11 59.66 -23.64
CA THR A 4 -43.99 58.76 -22.48
C THR A 4 -44.30 57.29 -22.75
N THR A 5 -43.30 56.60 -23.30
CA THR A 5 -43.03 55.17 -23.06
C THR A 5 -41.59 54.88 -23.52
N ALA A 6 -40.62 55.10 -22.64
CA ALA A 6 -39.23 54.69 -22.85
C ALA A 6 -38.51 54.66 -21.50
N ASP A 7 -38.75 53.63 -20.69
CA ASP A 7 -37.84 53.28 -19.58
C ASP A 7 -38.03 51.83 -19.07
N GLU A 8 -38.11 50.84 -19.96
CA GLU A 8 -38.28 49.44 -19.53
C GLU A 8 -37.52 48.49 -20.46
N THR A 9 -36.23 48.75 -20.70
CA THR A 9 -35.41 47.86 -21.54
C THR A 9 -33.94 47.78 -21.15
N ALA A 10 -33.55 48.30 -19.99
CA ALA A 10 -32.15 48.33 -19.56
C ALA A 10 -31.81 47.35 -18.40
N ALA A 11 -32.80 46.67 -17.80
CA ALA A 11 -32.58 45.85 -16.60
C ALA A 11 -32.65 44.32 -16.81
N ALA A 12 -33.03 43.84 -18.00
CA ALA A 12 -33.27 42.41 -18.24
C ALA A 12 -32.06 41.63 -18.79
N GLY A 13 -30.96 42.31 -19.14
CA GLY A 13 -29.77 41.66 -19.73
C GLY A 13 -28.72 41.17 -18.74
N GLY A 14 -28.85 41.47 -17.44
CA GLY A 14 -27.82 41.17 -16.44
C GLY A 14 -27.98 39.83 -15.70
N SER A 15 -29.19 39.24 -15.69
CA SER A 15 -29.46 37.98 -15.00
C SER A 15 -29.04 36.76 -15.81
N ASP A 16 -29.26 36.79 -17.13
CA ASP A 16 -28.98 35.66 -18.02
C ASP A 16 -27.47 35.39 -18.14
N ASP A 17 -26.64 36.44 -18.17
CA ASP A 17 -25.18 36.31 -18.21
C ASP A 17 -24.61 35.81 -16.86
N ALA A 18 -25.24 36.18 -15.75
CA ALA A 18 -24.83 35.72 -14.42
C ALA A 18 -25.21 34.25 -14.17
N ASP A 19 -26.39 33.83 -14.64
CA ASP A 19 -26.82 32.43 -14.58
C ASP A 19 -25.97 31.55 -15.50
N ALA A 20 -25.61 32.01 -16.71
CA ALA A 20 -24.70 31.30 -17.60
C ALA A 20 -23.29 31.14 -17.01
N ALA A 21 -22.73 32.20 -16.41
CA ALA A 21 -21.41 32.15 -15.78
C ALA A 21 -21.39 31.25 -14.52
N SER A 22 -22.50 31.18 -13.78
CA SER A 22 -22.62 30.28 -12.62
C SER A 22 -22.81 28.82 -13.03
N ALA A 23 -23.53 28.54 -14.11
CA ALA A 23 -23.69 27.22 -14.68
C ALA A 23 -22.36 26.66 -15.26
N ASP A 24 -21.55 27.50 -15.91
CA ASP A 24 -20.22 27.11 -16.40
C ASP A 24 -19.24 26.85 -15.25
N ALA A 25 -19.28 27.66 -14.19
CA ALA A 25 -18.47 27.44 -12.99
C ALA A 25 -18.92 26.20 -12.19
N GLU A 26 -20.22 25.88 -12.20
CA GLU A 26 -20.75 24.66 -11.60
C GLU A 26 -20.40 23.42 -12.43
N ASN A 27 -20.41 23.54 -13.76
CA ASN A 27 -19.96 22.51 -14.70
C ASN A 27 -18.43 22.28 -14.64
N GLU A 28 -17.61 23.31 -14.41
CA GLU A 28 -16.17 23.16 -14.11
C GLU A 28 -15.92 22.52 -12.72
N ARG A 29 -16.82 22.75 -11.75
CA ARG A 29 -16.76 22.10 -10.42
C ARG A 29 -17.25 20.65 -10.44
N THR A 30 -18.21 20.31 -11.30
CA THR A 30 -18.70 18.93 -11.49
C THR A 30 -17.91 18.14 -12.53
N GLY A 31 -17.25 18.81 -13.49
CA GLY A 31 -16.44 18.23 -14.57
C GLY A 31 -14.99 17.89 -14.21
N ARG A 32 -14.51 18.23 -13.01
CA ARG A 32 -13.33 17.58 -12.41
C ARG A 32 -13.75 16.23 -11.83
N GLU A 33 -14.14 15.31 -12.71
CA GLU A 33 -14.25 13.91 -12.35
C GLU A 33 -12.84 13.40 -12.05
N VAL A 34 -12.50 13.42 -10.76
CA VAL A 34 -11.22 12.94 -10.25
C VAL A 34 -11.08 11.48 -10.69
N ASP A 35 -10.17 11.21 -11.62
CA ASP A 35 -9.81 9.86 -12.01
C ASP A 35 -9.15 9.18 -10.80
N ARG A 36 -9.96 8.42 -10.05
CA ARG A 36 -9.57 7.71 -8.81
C ARG A 36 -8.81 6.43 -9.13
N ARG A 37 -7.99 6.42 -10.18
CA ARG A 37 -7.13 5.28 -10.52
C ARG A 37 -5.81 5.38 -9.75
N PRO A 38 -5.37 4.30 -9.09
CA PRO A 38 -4.20 4.32 -8.22
C PRO A 38 -2.89 4.62 -8.99
N THR A 39 -1.88 5.14 -8.28
CA THR A 39 -0.56 5.43 -8.88
C THR A 39 0.10 4.16 -9.41
N PRO A 40 0.54 4.14 -10.68
CA PRO A 40 1.00 2.92 -11.35
C PRO A 40 2.32 2.38 -10.77
N LEU A 41 3.15 3.23 -10.17
CA LEU A 41 4.47 2.85 -9.68
C LEU A 41 4.39 1.98 -8.41
N SER A 42 3.61 2.41 -7.42
CA SER A 42 3.40 1.63 -6.18
C SER A 42 2.69 0.30 -6.44
N ALA A 43 1.76 0.27 -7.41
CA ALA A 43 1.12 -0.97 -7.86
C ALA A 43 2.10 -1.96 -8.49
N VAL A 44 3.02 -1.47 -9.34
CA VAL A 44 4.07 -2.31 -9.96
C VAL A 44 5.03 -2.85 -8.90
N VAL A 45 5.47 -2.02 -7.95
CA VAL A 45 6.33 -2.46 -6.84
C VAL A 45 5.62 -3.53 -6.00
N ALA A 46 4.34 -3.32 -5.67
CA ALA A 46 3.56 -4.28 -4.90
C ALA A 46 3.46 -5.64 -5.61
N LEU A 47 3.13 -5.65 -6.90
CA LEU A 47 3.01 -6.87 -7.70
C LEU A 47 4.36 -7.57 -7.92
N ALA A 48 5.43 -6.81 -8.15
CA ALA A 48 6.78 -7.35 -8.26
C ALA A 48 7.21 -8.03 -6.96
N ALA A 49 7.02 -7.36 -5.82
CA ALA A 49 7.32 -7.92 -4.51
C ALA A 49 6.48 -9.16 -4.21
N ALA A 50 5.18 -9.14 -4.51
CA ALA A 50 4.29 -10.29 -4.32
C ALA A 50 4.70 -11.50 -5.18
N SER A 51 5.22 -11.24 -6.39
CA SER A 51 5.77 -12.29 -7.26
C SER A 51 7.00 -12.96 -6.65
N VAL A 52 7.88 -12.19 -6.00
CA VAL A 52 9.04 -12.72 -5.26
C VAL A 52 8.57 -13.62 -4.11
N VAL A 53 7.48 -13.25 -3.41
CA VAL A 53 6.90 -14.11 -2.36
C VAL A 53 6.50 -15.46 -2.92
N ALA A 54 5.75 -15.50 -4.03
CA ALA A 54 5.27 -16.76 -4.61
C ALA A 54 6.44 -17.67 -5.04
N ILE A 55 7.46 -17.10 -5.67
CA ILE A 55 8.67 -17.84 -6.06
C ILE A 55 9.37 -18.39 -4.82
N ALA A 56 9.67 -17.55 -3.84
CA ALA A 56 10.42 -17.94 -2.65
C ALA A 56 9.65 -18.95 -1.78
N ALA A 57 8.33 -18.80 -1.63
CA ALA A 57 7.48 -19.74 -0.90
C ALA A 57 7.38 -21.10 -1.60
N SER A 58 7.37 -21.12 -2.94
CA SER A 58 7.31 -22.36 -3.72
C SER A 58 8.54 -23.25 -3.57
N VAL A 59 9.69 -22.68 -3.18
CA VAL A 59 10.93 -23.44 -2.89
C VAL A 59 10.74 -24.41 -1.73
N GLY A 60 9.97 -24.02 -0.71
CA GLY A 60 9.71 -24.86 0.45
C GLY A 60 8.48 -25.74 0.31
N SER A 61 7.43 -25.23 -0.32
CA SER A 61 6.18 -25.96 -0.52
C SER A 61 5.39 -25.43 -1.71
N THR A 62 4.97 -26.32 -2.61
CA THR A 62 4.06 -25.98 -3.71
C THR A 62 2.74 -25.37 -3.21
N ALA A 63 2.24 -25.85 -2.06
CA ALA A 63 1.03 -25.29 -1.45
C ALA A 63 1.27 -23.86 -0.94
N GLY A 64 2.46 -23.57 -0.40
CA GLY A 64 2.86 -22.21 0.01
C GLY A 64 2.93 -21.25 -1.18
N GLY A 65 3.54 -21.69 -2.29
CA GLY A 65 3.57 -20.93 -3.54
C GLY A 65 2.16 -20.67 -4.11
N ALA A 66 1.28 -21.68 -4.09
CA ALA A 66 -0.10 -21.54 -4.57
C ALA A 66 -0.92 -20.54 -3.73
N LEU A 67 -0.77 -20.58 -2.40
CA LEU A 67 -1.44 -19.64 -1.50
C LEU A 67 -0.92 -18.20 -1.69
N ALA A 68 0.39 -18.04 -1.89
CA ALA A 68 0.96 -16.74 -2.24
C ALA A 68 0.44 -16.23 -3.60
N ALA A 69 0.29 -17.11 -4.59
CA ALA A 69 -0.31 -16.75 -5.88
C ALA A 69 -1.77 -16.29 -5.76
N LEU A 70 -2.57 -16.92 -4.89
CA LEU A 70 -3.91 -16.44 -4.56
C LEU A 70 -3.86 -15.04 -3.93
N GLY A 71 -2.88 -14.78 -3.08
CA GLY A 71 -2.59 -13.44 -2.55
C GLY A 71 -2.33 -12.41 -3.65
N ILE A 72 -1.53 -12.74 -4.67
CA ILE A 72 -1.29 -11.87 -5.84
C ILE A 72 -2.59 -11.56 -6.59
N VAL A 73 -3.42 -12.59 -6.82
CA VAL A 73 -4.70 -12.46 -7.52
C VAL A 73 -5.68 -11.56 -6.75
N ALA A 74 -5.63 -11.58 -5.41
CA ALA A 74 -6.42 -10.67 -4.56
C ALA A 74 -5.82 -9.26 -4.47
N LEU A 75 -4.48 -9.14 -4.51
CA LEU A 75 -3.77 -7.86 -4.42
C LEU A 75 -4.04 -6.98 -5.64
N ALA A 76 -4.02 -7.55 -6.85
CA ALA A 76 -4.24 -6.82 -8.10
C ALA A 76 -5.56 -6.01 -8.12
N PRO A 77 -6.76 -6.61 -7.88
CA PRO A 77 -8.01 -5.87 -7.80
C PRO A 77 -8.08 -4.98 -6.56
N GLY A 78 -7.49 -5.39 -5.42
CA GLY A 78 -7.46 -4.57 -4.20
C GLY A 78 -6.77 -3.22 -4.42
N VAL A 79 -5.63 -3.24 -5.11
CA VAL A 79 -4.90 -2.04 -5.52
C VAL A 79 -5.70 -1.28 -6.57
N LEU A 80 -6.16 -1.92 -7.66
CA LEU A 80 -6.85 -1.27 -8.77
C LEU A 80 -8.20 -0.62 -8.40
N SER A 81 -8.90 -1.18 -7.42
CA SER A 81 -10.22 -0.71 -6.98
C SER A 81 -10.18 0.16 -5.73
N GLY A 82 -9.00 0.40 -5.14
CA GLY A 82 -8.87 1.28 -3.96
C GLY A 82 -9.48 0.72 -2.67
N TYR A 83 -9.62 -0.60 -2.55
CA TYR A 83 -10.22 -1.25 -1.37
C TYR A 83 -9.15 -1.73 -0.38
N PRO A 84 -8.86 -0.99 0.71
CA PRO A 84 -7.77 -1.33 1.63
C PRO A 84 -7.96 -2.69 2.31
N LYS A 85 -9.21 -3.10 2.56
CA LYS A 85 -9.53 -4.41 3.14
C LYS A 85 -9.10 -5.59 2.26
N LEU A 86 -9.13 -5.43 0.93
CA LEU A 86 -8.65 -6.48 0.01
C LEU A 86 -7.13 -6.57 0.03
N VAL A 87 -6.44 -5.44 0.17
CA VAL A 87 -4.97 -5.38 0.31
C VAL A 87 -4.52 -6.06 1.60
N ASP A 88 -5.23 -5.84 2.71
CA ASP A 88 -4.96 -6.55 3.97
C ASP A 88 -5.16 -8.06 3.84
N GLY A 89 -6.27 -8.49 3.22
CA GLY A 89 -6.53 -9.90 2.94
C GLY A 89 -5.46 -10.53 2.05
N ALA A 90 -5.01 -9.81 1.03
CA ALA A 90 -3.92 -10.24 0.15
C ALA A 90 -2.58 -10.34 0.89
N GLY A 91 -2.24 -9.36 1.73
CA GLY A 91 -1.04 -9.39 2.58
C GLY A 91 -1.04 -10.59 3.54
N LEU A 92 -2.18 -10.91 4.14
CA LEU A 92 -2.37 -12.10 4.97
C LEU A 92 -2.21 -13.39 4.17
N ALA A 93 -2.77 -13.47 2.95
CA ALA A 93 -2.60 -14.62 2.08
C ALA A 93 -1.13 -14.82 1.66
N LEU A 94 -0.41 -13.74 1.35
CA LEU A 94 1.02 -13.77 1.04
C LEU A 94 1.82 -14.29 2.23
N LEU A 95 1.61 -13.74 3.44
CA LEU A 95 2.28 -14.23 4.66
C LEU A 95 1.89 -15.67 5.01
N GLY A 96 0.63 -16.06 4.79
CA GLY A 96 0.20 -17.44 4.93
C GLY A 96 0.95 -18.38 3.99
N GLY A 97 1.18 -17.95 2.74
CA GLY A 97 2.01 -18.66 1.77
C GLY A 97 3.46 -18.79 2.22
N VAL A 98 4.05 -17.74 2.81
CA VAL A 98 5.39 -17.77 3.41
C VAL A 98 5.47 -18.75 4.56
N ALA A 99 4.50 -18.71 5.49
CA ALA A 99 4.46 -19.61 6.64
C ALA A 99 4.34 -21.07 6.20
N LEU A 100 3.49 -21.35 5.20
CA LEU A 100 3.31 -22.69 4.65
C LEU A 100 4.55 -23.15 3.85
N GLY A 101 5.19 -22.24 3.11
CA GLY A 101 6.49 -22.49 2.48
C GLY A 101 7.58 -22.83 3.49
N GLY A 102 7.63 -22.10 4.61
CA GLY A 102 8.59 -22.31 5.69
C GLY A 102 8.35 -23.56 6.54
N SER A 103 7.18 -24.21 6.38
CA SER A 103 6.91 -25.51 7.00
C SER A 103 7.54 -26.69 6.24
N GLY A 104 7.99 -26.46 5.01
CA GLY A 104 8.76 -27.43 4.22
C GLY A 104 10.26 -27.27 4.38
N ASP A 105 11.03 -27.84 3.44
CA ASP A 105 12.50 -27.87 3.46
C ASP A 105 13.16 -26.62 2.83
N ALA A 106 12.46 -25.48 2.82
CA ALA A 106 13.03 -24.25 2.29
C ALA A 106 14.27 -23.82 3.09
N PRO A 107 15.38 -23.45 2.42
CA PRO A 107 16.50 -22.82 3.10
C PRO A 107 16.06 -21.54 3.82
N PRO A 108 16.56 -21.24 5.04
CA PRO A 108 16.11 -20.10 5.84
C PRO A 108 16.17 -18.75 5.12
N LEU A 109 17.16 -18.57 4.24
CA LEU A 109 17.32 -17.37 3.42
C LEU A 109 16.11 -17.13 2.50
N TRP A 110 15.55 -18.19 1.90
CA TRP A 110 14.39 -18.07 1.02
C TRP A 110 13.15 -17.62 1.78
N ILE A 111 12.95 -18.14 2.99
CA ILE A 111 11.83 -17.73 3.86
C ILE A 111 11.97 -16.27 4.27
N LEU A 112 13.17 -15.83 4.66
CA LEU A 112 13.42 -14.42 4.99
C LEU A 112 13.16 -13.48 3.81
N VAL A 113 13.64 -13.84 2.61
CA VAL A 113 13.37 -13.07 1.39
C VAL A 113 11.87 -12.99 1.13
N ALA A 114 11.15 -14.11 1.27
CA ALA A 114 9.71 -14.16 1.08
C ALA A 114 8.97 -13.28 2.11
N THR A 115 9.40 -13.29 3.38
CA THR A 115 8.82 -12.45 4.44
C THR A 115 9.01 -10.97 4.14
N VAL A 116 10.24 -10.54 3.81
CA VAL A 116 10.52 -9.13 3.48
C VAL A 116 9.71 -8.70 2.26
N ALA A 117 9.69 -9.53 1.22
CA ALA A 117 8.92 -9.25 0.01
C ALA A 117 7.41 -9.14 0.29
N ALA A 118 6.87 -9.95 1.21
CA ALA A 118 5.46 -9.87 1.58
C ALA A 118 5.11 -8.56 2.29
N VAL A 119 5.97 -8.10 3.21
CA VAL A 119 5.81 -6.81 3.90
C VAL A 119 5.87 -5.65 2.90
N VAL A 120 6.86 -5.67 1.99
CA VAL A 120 7.00 -4.64 0.94
C VAL A 120 5.80 -4.63 0.00
N ALA A 121 5.30 -5.80 -0.38
CA ALA A 121 4.11 -5.91 -1.23
C ALA A 121 2.86 -5.31 -0.56
N TRP A 122 2.66 -5.60 0.73
CA TRP A 122 1.54 -5.08 1.50
C TRP A 122 1.64 -3.57 1.72
N ASP A 123 2.81 -3.07 2.14
CA ASP A 123 3.05 -1.63 2.34
C ASP A 123 2.87 -0.83 1.05
N ALA A 124 3.49 -1.27 -0.05
CA ALA A 124 3.33 -0.62 -1.34
C ALA A 124 1.87 -0.65 -1.83
N GLY A 125 1.15 -1.74 -1.57
CA GLY A 125 -0.28 -1.85 -1.87
C GLY A 125 -1.14 -0.87 -1.06
N GLN A 126 -0.89 -0.76 0.25
CA GLN A 126 -1.62 0.18 1.11
C GLN A 126 -1.30 1.63 0.76
N ASN A 127 -0.04 1.92 0.44
CA ASN A 127 0.37 3.23 -0.01
C ASN A 127 -0.32 3.60 -1.34
N ALA A 128 -0.36 2.69 -2.31
CA ALA A 128 -1.05 2.91 -3.59
C ALA A 128 -2.54 3.26 -3.40
N VAL A 129 -3.24 2.56 -2.50
CA VAL A 129 -4.65 2.82 -2.18
C VAL A 129 -4.81 4.17 -1.45
N SER A 130 -3.95 4.47 -0.47
CA SER A 130 -3.99 5.71 0.31
C SER A 130 -3.76 6.94 -0.56
N LEU A 131 -2.77 6.90 -1.45
CA LEU A 131 -2.43 7.98 -2.38
C LEU A 131 -3.52 8.19 -3.43
N GLY A 132 -4.05 7.10 -4.00
CA GLY A 132 -5.17 7.16 -4.94
C GLY A 132 -6.42 7.80 -4.33
N ASN A 133 -6.64 7.60 -3.02
CA ASN A 133 -7.76 8.20 -2.29
C ASN A 133 -7.53 9.67 -1.89
N GLN A 134 -6.30 10.07 -1.55
CA GLN A 134 -6.02 11.39 -0.96
C GLN A 134 -5.59 12.46 -1.97
N LEU A 135 -4.90 12.09 -3.04
CA LEU A 135 -4.25 13.05 -3.94
C LEU A 135 -4.87 13.11 -5.32
N GLY A 136 -5.57 12.04 -5.74
CA GLY A 136 -5.98 11.89 -7.14
C GLY A 136 -4.76 11.74 -8.06
N ARG A 137 -4.97 11.20 -9.27
CA ARG A 137 -3.92 10.77 -10.20
C ARG A 137 -2.84 11.81 -10.59
N ASP A 138 -3.10 13.11 -10.41
CA ASP A 138 -2.28 14.20 -10.98
C ASP A 138 -1.38 14.95 -9.98
N ALA A 139 -1.29 14.52 -8.72
CA ALA A 139 -0.36 15.14 -7.76
C ALA A 139 1.06 14.58 -7.91
N ASP A 140 2.03 15.46 -8.09
CA ASP A 140 3.44 15.13 -8.32
C ASP A 140 4.15 14.72 -6.99
N THR A 141 3.70 13.62 -6.37
CA THR A 141 4.24 13.09 -5.10
C THR A 141 5.26 11.97 -5.26
N ALA A 142 5.62 11.62 -6.50
CA ALA A 142 6.47 10.48 -6.83
C ALA A 142 7.79 10.42 -6.03
N ARG A 143 8.42 11.58 -5.75
CA ARG A 143 9.66 11.63 -4.98
C ARG A 143 9.47 11.26 -3.50
N ALA A 144 8.35 11.67 -2.89
CA ALA A 144 8.02 11.32 -1.51
C ALA A 144 7.63 9.84 -1.39
N GLU A 145 6.91 9.31 -2.38
CA GLU A 145 6.51 7.90 -2.45
C GLU A 145 7.72 6.96 -2.59
N VAL A 146 8.67 7.33 -3.46
CA VAL A 146 9.93 6.59 -3.61
C VAL A 146 10.76 6.65 -2.34
N ALA A 147 10.82 7.80 -1.66
CA ALA A 147 11.54 7.91 -0.38
C ALA A 147 10.90 7.05 0.73
N HIS A 148 9.57 7.02 0.80
CA HIS A 148 8.86 6.22 1.80
C HIS A 148 9.01 4.72 1.54
N SER A 149 8.77 4.27 0.30
CA SER A 149 8.96 2.87 -0.07
C SER A 149 10.41 2.40 0.09
N ALA A 150 11.40 3.25 -0.27
CA ALA A 150 12.80 2.98 -0.02
C ALA A 150 13.11 2.86 1.49
N ALA A 151 12.47 3.68 2.34
CA ALA A 151 12.60 3.56 3.79
C ALA A 151 12.01 2.25 4.31
N THR A 152 10.81 1.85 3.86
CA THR A 152 10.19 0.57 4.26
C THR A 152 11.05 -0.61 3.83
N VAL A 153 11.55 -0.61 2.60
CA VAL A 153 12.48 -1.64 2.09
C VAL A 153 13.74 -1.67 2.94
N ALA A 154 14.38 -0.52 3.19
CA ALA A 154 15.60 -0.44 3.97
C ALA A 154 15.41 -0.96 5.40
N ILE A 155 14.32 -0.56 6.07
CA ILE A 155 13.98 -1.01 7.43
C ILE A 155 13.70 -2.51 7.43
N GLY A 156 12.91 -3.01 6.47
CA GLY A 156 12.58 -4.42 6.32
C GLY A 156 13.81 -5.29 6.10
N THR A 157 14.68 -4.91 5.16
CA THR A 157 15.93 -5.62 4.86
C THR A 157 16.91 -5.57 6.04
N THR A 158 17.04 -4.42 6.71
CA THR A 158 17.93 -4.29 7.88
C THR A 158 17.44 -5.17 9.03
N THR A 159 16.14 -5.15 9.31
CA THR A 159 15.52 -5.98 10.35
C THR A 159 15.67 -7.46 10.05
N ALA A 160 15.44 -7.88 8.80
CA ALA A 160 15.63 -9.26 8.38
C ALA A 160 17.10 -9.70 8.44
N GLY A 161 18.03 -8.82 8.04
CA GLY A 161 19.47 -9.04 8.17
C GLY A 161 19.89 -9.25 9.62
N LEU A 162 19.43 -8.39 10.53
CA LEU A 162 19.65 -8.54 11.97
C LEU A 162 19.09 -9.87 12.50
N ALA A 163 17.86 -10.21 12.14
CA ALA A 163 17.23 -11.47 12.53
C ALA A 163 18.02 -12.70 11.99
N TYR A 164 18.53 -12.63 10.76
CA TYR A 164 19.34 -13.69 10.18
C TYR A 164 20.69 -13.84 10.86
N VAL A 165 21.35 -12.73 11.16
CA VAL A 165 22.61 -12.74 11.92
C VAL A 165 22.37 -13.40 13.29
N VAL A 166 21.31 -13.03 13.99
CA VAL A 166 20.90 -13.67 15.25
C VAL A 166 20.66 -15.17 15.06
N PHE A 167 19.97 -15.58 14.00
CA PHE A 167 19.72 -16.99 13.67
C PHE A 167 21.02 -17.77 13.45
N LEU A 168 21.98 -17.21 12.71
CA LEU A 168 23.29 -17.85 12.48
C LEU A 168 24.05 -18.07 13.79
N PHE A 169 24.01 -17.10 14.71
CA PHE A 169 24.65 -17.22 16.02
C PHE A 169 23.86 -18.10 17.00
N ALA A 170 22.56 -18.31 16.78
CA ALA A 170 21.71 -19.19 17.59
C ALA A 170 21.91 -20.69 17.30
N GLY A 171 22.55 -21.05 16.19
CA GLY A 171 22.75 -22.44 15.76
C GLY A 171 23.69 -23.31 16.62
N GLY A 172 24.30 -22.76 17.68
CA GLY A 172 25.17 -23.51 18.59
C GLY A 172 24.46 -23.88 19.90
N SER A 173 23.91 -25.10 19.99
CA SER A 173 23.50 -25.91 21.17
C SER A 173 23.26 -25.24 22.56
N ARG A 174 22.80 -24.00 22.62
CA ARG A 174 22.45 -23.25 23.84
C ARG A 174 21.24 -22.36 23.56
N PRO A 175 20.29 -22.22 24.51
CA PRO A 175 19.03 -21.52 24.27
C PRO A 175 19.22 -19.99 24.31
N LEU A 176 19.82 -19.43 23.26
CA LEU A 176 19.89 -17.97 23.03
C LEU A 176 18.51 -17.35 22.82
N SER A 177 17.53 -18.14 22.36
CA SER A 177 16.11 -17.75 22.29
C SER A 177 15.58 -17.29 23.65
N GLY A 178 15.97 -17.95 24.73
CA GLY A 178 15.58 -17.57 26.09
C GLY A 178 16.06 -16.17 26.48
N VAL A 179 17.27 -15.78 26.09
CA VAL A 179 17.84 -14.46 26.38
C VAL A 179 17.16 -13.37 25.57
N ILE A 180 16.81 -13.64 24.31
CA ILE A 180 16.07 -12.70 23.45
C ILE A 180 14.64 -12.50 23.96
N PHE A 181 13.94 -13.58 24.36
CA PHE A 181 12.64 -13.48 25.03
C PHE A 181 12.74 -12.69 26.34
N LEU A 182 13.83 -12.85 27.09
CA LEU A 182 14.06 -12.10 28.32
C LEU A 182 14.20 -10.59 28.04
N LEU A 183 14.98 -10.21 27.02
CA LEU A 183 15.19 -8.82 26.65
C LEU A 183 13.92 -8.16 26.09
N VAL A 184 13.12 -8.89 25.30
CA VAL A 184 11.80 -8.43 24.83
C VAL A 184 10.83 -8.27 26.02
N ALA A 185 10.80 -9.24 26.95
CA ALA A 185 9.98 -9.17 28.15
C ALA A 185 10.35 -7.98 29.06
N VAL A 186 11.64 -7.68 29.20
CA VAL A 186 12.13 -6.49 29.91
C VAL A 186 11.65 -5.20 29.24
N GLY A 187 11.68 -5.13 27.89
CA GLY A 187 11.14 -3.99 27.15
C GLY A 187 9.65 -3.76 27.41
N ILE A 188 8.84 -4.82 27.40
CA ILE A 188 7.39 -4.75 27.71
C ILE A 188 7.15 -4.32 29.16
N LEU A 189 7.92 -4.86 30.10
CA LEU A 189 7.79 -4.53 31.52
C LEU A 189 8.12 -3.07 31.80
N LEU A 190 9.21 -2.54 31.23
CA LEU A 190 9.58 -1.14 31.35
C LEU A 190 8.54 -0.20 30.74
N GLN A 191 7.82 -0.66 29.71
CA GLN A 191 6.77 0.12 29.09
C GLN A 191 5.45 0.07 29.87
N ALA A 192 5.16 -1.01 30.59
CA ALA A 192 4.01 -1.10 31.49
C ALA A 192 4.20 -0.34 32.82
N LEU A 193 5.45 -0.05 33.19
CA LEU A 193 5.82 0.77 34.35
C LEU A 193 5.90 2.27 34.05
N ARG A 194 5.74 2.68 32.79
CA ARG A 194 5.62 4.08 32.36
C ARG A 194 4.16 4.47 32.25
#